data_AF-A0A535UPJ2-F1
#
_entry.id   AF-A0A535UPJ2-F1
#
_cell.length_a   1.000
_cell.length_b   1.000
_cell.length_c   1.000
_cell.angle_alpha   90.00
_cell.angle_beta   90.00
_cell.angle_gamma   90.00
#
_symmetry.space_group_name_H-M   'P 1'
#
loop_
_entity.id
_entity.type
_entity.pdbx_description
1 polymer ?
#
loop_
_entity_poly.entity_id
_entity_poly.type
_entity_poly.pdbx_seq_one_letter_code
_entity_poly.pdbx_strand_id
1 'polypeptide(L)'
;MSWIRPKASPDGGQVVYETRDTGYTTPRIFLLDTGTGKTRQIAQSRSEPAFLTSRYLWYMGERPCKASDSCPFGPTIATIPYIYDLQTGTEYQSIISTVWDVWPHAG
;
A
#
# COMPACT_ATOMS: atom_id res chain seq x y z
N MET A 1 10.06 -11.28 -8.48
CA MET A 1 9.17 -10.40 -7.69
C MET A 1 8.96 -9.12 -8.48
N SER A 2 7.75 -8.79 -8.90
CA SER A 2 7.46 -7.53 -9.62
C SER A 2 6.84 -6.53 -8.65
N TRP A 3 7.35 -5.31 -8.63
CA TRP A 3 6.64 -4.16 -8.07
C TRP A 3 5.44 -3.81 -8.94
N ILE A 4 4.33 -3.43 -8.30
CA ILE A 4 3.11 -2.94 -8.95
C ILE A 4 2.55 -1.75 -8.18
N ARG A 5 1.76 -0.91 -8.88
CA ARG A 5 1.09 0.28 -8.33
C ARG A 5 2.05 1.23 -7.58
N PRO A 6 3.20 1.62 -8.14
CA PRO A 6 4.10 2.56 -7.46
C PRO A 6 3.44 3.93 -7.33
N LYS A 7 3.61 4.57 -6.17
CA LYS A 7 3.20 5.96 -5.88
C LYS A 7 4.35 6.70 -5.20
N ALA A 8 4.70 7.87 -5.72
CA ALA A 8 5.74 8.72 -5.15
C ALA A 8 5.20 9.50 -3.94
N SER A 9 6.07 9.81 -2.98
CA SER A 9 5.77 10.75 -1.90
C SER A 9 5.67 12.18 -2.43
N PRO A 10 4.92 13.07 -1.75
CA PRO A 10 4.81 14.48 -2.15
C PRO A 10 6.15 15.24 -2.24
N ASP A 11 7.13 14.83 -1.44
CA ASP A 11 8.49 15.39 -1.43
C ASP A 11 9.48 14.67 -2.37
N GLY A 12 9.07 13.57 -3.02
CA GLY A 12 9.89 12.80 -3.96
C GLY A 12 10.99 11.95 -3.31
N GLY A 13 11.15 11.98 -1.99
CA GLY A 13 12.17 11.20 -1.28
C GLY A 13 11.87 9.71 -1.20
N GLN A 14 10.62 9.31 -1.47
CA GLN A 14 10.16 7.94 -1.28
C GLN A 14 9.20 7.48 -2.37
N VAL A 15 9.17 6.18 -2.60
CA VAL A 15 8.15 5.50 -3.42
C VAL A 15 7.56 4.37 -2.60
N VAL A 16 6.23 4.34 -2.49
CA VAL A 16 5.50 3.20 -1.94
C VAL A 16 5.01 2.32 -3.08
N TYR A 17 5.11 1.01 -2.93
CA TYR A 17 4.67 0.06 -3.93
C TYR A 17 4.19 -1.23 -3.29
N GLU A 18 3.48 -2.02 -4.08
CA GLU A 18 2.97 -3.32 -3.67
C GLU A 18 3.74 -4.44 -4.37
N THR A 19 3.88 -5.57 -3.70
CA THR A 19 4.33 -6.84 -4.28
C THR A 19 3.39 -7.97 -3.91
N ARG A 20 3.43 -9.05 -4.69
CA ARG A 20 2.62 -10.26 -4.49
C ARG A 20 3.55 -11.48 -4.38
N ASP A 21 3.18 -12.42 -3.52
CA ASP A 21 3.79 -13.76 -3.47
C ASP A 21 3.45 -14.59 -4.72
N THR A 22 4.19 -15.68 -4.89
CA THR A 22 3.81 -16.73 -5.83
C THR A 22 2.43 -17.27 -5.44
N GLY A 23 1.43 -17.05 -6.30
CA GLY A 23 0.04 -17.39 -6.01
C GLY A 23 -0.86 -16.20 -5.69
N TYR A 24 -0.33 -14.97 -5.60
CA TYR A 24 -1.08 -13.70 -5.47
C TYR A 24 -1.96 -13.58 -4.20
N THR A 25 -1.78 -14.45 -3.21
CA THR A 25 -2.58 -14.54 -1.99
C THR A 25 -2.19 -13.55 -0.89
N THR A 26 -0.97 -13.02 -0.96
CA THR A 26 -0.40 -12.19 0.10
C THR A 26 0.23 -10.92 -0.49
N PRO A 27 -0.52 -9.81 -0.56
CA PRO A 27 0.08 -8.54 -0.91
C PRO A 27 0.95 -8.00 0.22
N ARG A 28 2.03 -7.32 -0.15
CA ARG A 28 2.95 -6.67 0.77
C ARG A 28 3.26 -5.27 0.28
N ILE A 29 3.22 -4.32 1.19
CA ILE A 29 3.57 -2.92 0.92
C ILE A 29 5.02 -2.69 1.28
N PHE A 30 5.75 -2.07 0.37
CA PHE A 30 7.15 -1.70 0.54
C PHE A 30 7.32 -0.20 0.33
N LEU A 31 8.28 0.35 1.05
CA LEU A 31 8.74 1.72 0.91
C LEU A 31 10.18 1.70 0.41
N LEU A 32 10.43 2.36 -0.71
CA LEU A 32 11.73 2.61 -1.31
C LEU A 32 12.17 4.04 -0.97
N ASP A 33 13.39 4.20 -0.49
CA ASP A 33 14.08 5.48 -0.40
C ASP A 33 14.76 5.80 -1.75
N THR A 34 14.44 6.94 -2.36
CA THR A 34 14.89 7.26 -3.72
C THR A 34 16.35 7.69 -3.80
N GLY A 35 16.92 8.21 -2.70
CA GLY A 35 18.31 8.62 -2.64
C GLY A 35 19.29 7.46 -2.44
N THR A 36 18.88 6.43 -1.69
CA THR A 36 19.73 5.29 -1.32
C THR A 36 19.38 3.99 -2.02
N GLY A 37 18.20 3.89 -2.61
CA GLY A 37 17.68 2.66 -3.21
C GLY A 37 17.27 1.60 -2.20
N LYS A 38 17.30 1.90 -0.88
CA LYS A 38 16.95 0.94 0.17
C LYS A 38 15.45 0.73 0.26
N THR A 39 15.03 -0.52 0.43
CA THR A 39 13.62 -0.89 0.58
C THR A 39 13.35 -1.46 1.96
N ARG A 40 12.20 -1.11 2.55
CA ARG A 40 11.67 -1.77 3.76
C ARG A 40 10.21 -2.18 3.57
N GLN A 41 9.84 -3.33 4.12
CA GLN A 41 8.43 -3.73 4.18
C GLN A 41 7.70 -2.90 5.24
N ILE A 42 6.51 -2.42 4.89
CA ILE A 42 5.65 -1.61 5.77
C ILE A 42 4.53 -2.46 6.34
N ALA A 43 3.85 -3.21 5.49
CA ALA A 43 2.68 -3.99 5.87
C ALA A 43 2.54 -5.23 5.00
N GLN A 44 1.82 -6.22 5.53
CA GLN A 44 1.40 -7.42 4.83
C GLN A 44 -0.12 -7.50 4.85
N SER A 45 -0.72 -8.15 3.85
CA SER A 45 -2.19 -8.23 3.71
C SER A 45 -2.81 -6.83 3.56
N ARG A 46 -2.09 -5.98 2.81
CA ARG A 46 -2.46 -4.61 2.43
C ARG A 46 -2.14 -4.37 0.97
N SER A 47 -2.96 -3.59 0.28
CA SER A 47 -2.81 -3.27 -1.15
C SER A 47 -3.18 -1.83 -1.47
N GLU A 48 -2.96 -1.43 -2.73
CA GLU A 48 -3.29 -0.09 -3.22
C GLU A 48 -2.68 1.04 -2.37
N PRO A 49 -1.38 1.01 -2.08
CA PRO A 49 -0.78 2.01 -1.22
C PRO A 49 -0.76 3.39 -1.89
N ALA A 50 -0.98 4.43 -1.10
CA ALA A 50 -0.83 5.82 -1.52
C ALA A 50 -0.30 6.66 -0.35
N PHE A 51 0.41 7.75 -0.65
CA PHE A 51 0.73 8.74 0.38
C PHE A 51 -0.48 9.67 0.59
N LEU A 52 -0.73 10.04 1.84
CA LEU A 52 -1.60 11.17 2.20
C LEU A 52 -0.76 12.43 2.47
N THR A 53 0.45 12.23 3.00
CA THR A 53 1.52 13.22 3.20
C THR A 53 2.86 12.49 3.10
N SER A 54 4.01 13.17 3.21
CA SER A 54 5.31 12.49 3.35
C SER A 54 5.45 11.60 4.60
N ARG A 55 4.50 11.64 5.54
CA ARG A 55 4.48 10.84 6.77
C ARG A 55 3.42 9.75 6.78
N TYR A 56 2.24 10.01 6.20
CA TYR A 56 1.10 9.11 6.30
C TYR A 56 0.90 8.34 5.00
N LEU A 57 0.76 7.04 5.12
CA LEU A 57 0.29 6.18 4.05
C LEU A 57 -1.18 5.85 4.25
N TRP A 58 -1.89 5.69 3.15
CA TRP A 58 -3.18 5.02 3.07
C TRP A 58 -3.00 3.72 2.30
N TYR A 59 -3.77 2.68 2.66
CA TYR A 59 -3.87 1.45 1.88
C TYR A 59 -5.17 0.71 2.18
N MET A 60 -5.55 -0.19 1.28
CA MET A 60 -6.65 -1.13 1.51
C MET A 60 -6.18 -2.33 2.32
N GLY A 61 -7.00 -2.75 3.29
CA GLY A 61 -6.92 -4.10 3.84
C GLY A 61 -7.23 -5.12 2.76
N GLU A 62 -6.54 -6.26 2.78
CA GLU A 62 -6.80 -7.34 1.84
C GLU A 62 -6.64 -8.70 2.51
N ARG A 63 -7.45 -9.67 2.13
CA ARG A 63 -7.38 -11.05 2.65
C ARG A 63 -7.62 -12.08 1.55
N PRO A 64 -7.17 -13.34 1.73
CA PRO A 64 -7.60 -14.45 0.89
C PRO A 64 -9.13 -14.59 0.86
N CYS A 65 -9.64 -15.01 -0.29
CA CYS A 65 -11.04 -15.31 -0.47
C CYS A 65 -11.45 -16.56 0.30
N LYS A 66 -12.65 -16.52 0.87
CA LYS A 66 -13.35 -17.65 1.46
C LYS A 66 -14.28 -18.25 0.42
N ALA A 67 -14.73 -19.47 0.65
CA ALA A 67 -15.71 -20.14 -0.23
C ALA A 67 -17.03 -19.35 -0.40
N SER A 68 -17.34 -18.46 0.54
CA SER A 68 -18.52 -17.58 0.49
C SER A 68 -18.30 -16.28 -0.28
N ASP A 69 -17.06 -15.92 -0.63
CA ASP A 69 -16.76 -14.66 -1.32
C ASP A 69 -16.89 -14.83 -2.84
N SER A 70 -17.31 -13.76 -3.52
CA SER A 70 -17.19 -13.66 -4.97
C SER A 70 -15.89 -12.94 -5.31
N CYS A 71 -14.91 -13.69 -5.84
CA CYS A 71 -13.59 -13.18 -6.18
C CYS A 71 -13.27 -13.37 -7.67
N PRO A 72 -13.88 -12.57 -8.56
CA PRO A 72 -13.73 -12.74 -10.00
C PRO A 72 -12.34 -12.35 -10.53
N PHE A 73 -11.56 -11.58 -9.77
CA PHE A 73 -10.31 -10.97 -10.24
C PHE A 73 -9.05 -11.51 -9.55
N GLY A 74 -9.16 -12.56 -8.74
CA GLY A 74 -8.00 -13.13 -8.06
C GLY A 74 -8.34 -13.92 -6.81
N PRO A 75 -7.31 -14.40 -6.09
CA PRO A 75 -7.47 -15.25 -4.91
C PRO A 75 -7.73 -14.47 -3.61
N THR A 76 -7.89 -13.15 -3.71
CA THR A 76 -7.99 -12.23 -2.58
C THR A 76 -9.07 -11.18 -2.80
N ILE A 77 -9.53 -10.57 -1.72
CA ILE A 77 -10.55 -9.52 -1.72
C ILE A 77 -10.17 -8.39 -0.77
N ALA A 78 -10.41 -7.16 -1.23
CA ALA A 78 -10.22 -5.96 -0.42
C ALA A 78 -11.23 -5.89 0.73
N THR A 79 -10.86 -5.26 1.84
CA THR A 79 -11.67 -5.14 3.06
C THR A 79 -11.90 -3.67 3.41
N ILE A 80 -11.39 -3.21 4.54
CA ILE A 80 -11.50 -1.83 5.01
C ILE A 80 -10.16 -1.10 4.82
N PRO A 81 -10.18 0.21 4.60
CA PRO A 81 -8.97 1.00 4.44
C PRO A 81 -8.33 1.34 5.80
N TYR A 82 -7.05 1.67 5.75
CA TYR A 82 -6.25 2.05 6.91
C TYR A 82 -5.35 3.25 6.58
N ILE A 83 -4.97 3.98 7.64
CA ILE A 83 -3.90 4.98 7.62
C ILE A 83 -2.75 4.44 8.48
N TYR A 84 -1.54 4.50 7.93
CA TYR A 84 -0.31 4.11 8.59
C TYR A 84 0.60 5.32 8.79
N ASP A 85 1.13 5.46 9.99
CA ASP A 85 2.08 6.51 10.34
C ASP A 85 3.52 5.99 10.19
N LEU A 86 4.26 6.54 9.22
CA LEU A 86 5.65 6.15 8.96
C LEU A 86 6.60 6.49 10.10
N GLN A 87 6.23 7.43 10.97
CA GLN A 87 7.06 7.88 12.09
C GLN A 87 6.93 6.96 13.30
N THR A 88 5.70 6.57 13.65
CA THR A 88 5.42 5.74 14.84
C THR A 88 5.29 4.26 14.54
N GLY A 89 5.04 3.91 13.27
CA GLY A 89 4.75 2.54 12.84
C GLY A 89 3.36 2.04 13.23
N THR A 90 2.44 2.94 13.60
CA THR A 90 1.08 2.59 14.02
C THR A 90 0.08 2.67 12.85
N GLU A 91 -0.93 1.81 12.89
CA GLU A 91 -2.02 1.74 11.90
C GLU A 91 -3.37 2.03 12.58
N TYR A 92 -4.23 2.77 11.90
CA TYR A 92 -5.61 3.01 12.30
C TYR A 92 -6.57 2.80 11.13
N GLN A 93 -7.80 2.36 11.40
CA GLN A 93 -8.82 2.28 10.35
C GLN A 93 -9.09 3.67 9.77
N SER A 94 -9.18 3.75 8.44
CA SER A 94 -9.46 4.99 7.72
C SER A 94 -10.94 5.18 7.46
N ILE A 95 -11.37 6.44 7.40
CA ILE A 95 -12.67 6.84 6.82
C ILE A 95 -12.54 7.20 5.34
N ILE A 96 -11.31 7.39 4.83
CA ILE A 96 -11.04 7.65 3.42
C ILE A 96 -11.23 6.34 2.66
N SER A 97 -12.23 6.28 1.78
CA SER A 97 -12.61 5.06 1.07
C SER A 97 -11.68 4.71 -0.08
N THR A 98 -11.09 5.70 -0.76
CA THR A 98 -10.15 5.54 -1.87
C THR A 98 -9.20 6.73 -1.94
N VAL A 99 -7.97 6.50 -2.40
CA VAL A 99 -6.98 7.54 -2.70
C VAL A 99 -6.46 7.33 -4.12
N TRP A 100 -6.71 8.29 -5.00
CA TRP A 100 -6.31 8.20 -6.41
C TRP A 100 -4.97 8.87 -6.69
N ASP A 101 -4.73 9.99 -6.02
CA ASP A 101 -3.56 10.83 -6.24
C ASP A 101 -3.18 11.61 -4.98
N VAL A 102 -1.96 12.13 -4.95
CA VAL A 102 -1.44 12.92 -3.83
C VAL A 102 -0.78 14.20 -4.33
N TRP A 103 -1.23 15.35 -3.81
CA TRP A 103 -0.70 16.67 -4.17
C TRP A 103 -0.14 17.38 -2.92
N PRO A 104 0.96 18.15 -3.01
CA PRO A 104 1.77 18.43 -4.20
C PRO A 104 2.56 17.22 -4.69
N HIS A 105 2.95 17.26 -5.97
CA HIS A 105 3.87 16.28 -6.54
C HIS A 105 5.28 16.85 -6.41
N ALA A 106 6.27 15.98 -6.23
CA ALA A 106 7.65 16.38 -6.36
C ALA A 106 7.90 16.99 -7.76
N GLY A 107 8.64 18.11 -7.78
CA GLY A 107 9.02 18.81 -9.01
C GLY A 107 10.16 18.13 -9.75
#